data_AF-A0A969T3U4-F1
#
_entry.id   AF-A0A969T3U4-F1
#
_cell.length_a   1.000
_cell.length_b   1.000
_cell.length_c   1.000
_cell.angle_alpha   90.00
_cell.angle_beta   90.00
_cell.angle_gamma   90.00
#
_symmetry.space_group_name_H-M   'P 1'
#
loop_
_entity.id
_entity.type
_entity.pdbx_description
1 polymer ?
#
loop_
_entity_poly.entity_id
_entity_poly.type
_entity_poly.pdbx_seq_one_letter_code
_entity_poly.pdbx_strand_id
1 'polypeptide(L)'
;MTTALTRFHTFFDHCIGTWETERTYHELTSQVVERSKTSFTIRTLTPPFKEKVLQDNNYPPQPEINGLLGFHLDFDTVSESGAAVSQSLNMLFLPVDEEALILEGDYLRDRAYEEDRPIVAHFRFDPSSQELLMTTHYTQVVSVDSIRMISPRLRLRQILNYHRLPDGDPYQQLIMAGFGVEQKVI
;
A
#
# COMPACT_ATOMS: atom_id res chain seq x y z
N MET A 1 -23.98 9.62 -11.58
CA MET A 1 -23.50 8.89 -10.39
C MET A 1 -22.00 8.75 -10.53
N THR A 2 -21.21 9.03 -9.48
CA THR A 2 -19.75 8.86 -9.50
C THR A 2 -19.42 7.37 -9.40
N THR A 3 -18.65 6.81 -10.34
CA THR A 3 -18.28 5.38 -10.35
C THR A 3 -17.26 5.05 -9.24
N ALA A 4 -17.07 3.76 -8.97
CA ALA A 4 -16.02 3.30 -8.03
C ALA A 4 -14.64 3.77 -8.49
N LEU A 5 -14.35 3.67 -9.80
CA LEU A 5 -13.12 4.18 -10.40
C LEU A 5 -12.91 5.67 -10.17
N THR A 6 -13.92 6.53 -10.43
CA THR A 6 -13.74 7.98 -10.18
C THR A 6 -13.45 8.28 -8.71
N ARG A 7 -14.08 7.56 -7.76
CA ARG A 7 -13.79 7.70 -6.34
C ARG A 7 -12.38 7.21 -5.98
N PHE A 8 -11.90 6.18 -6.67
CA PHE A 8 -10.53 5.67 -6.51
C PHE A 8 -9.49 6.70 -6.96
N HIS A 9 -9.71 7.37 -8.10
CA HIS A 9 -8.87 8.49 -8.53
C HIS A 9 -8.86 9.61 -7.48
N THR A 10 -10.03 10.04 -7.00
CA THR A 10 -10.12 11.08 -5.95
C THR A 10 -9.42 10.67 -4.65
N PHE A 11 -9.53 9.40 -4.24
CA PHE A 11 -8.81 8.87 -3.08
C PHE A 11 -7.30 9.05 -3.24
N PHE A 12 -6.74 8.74 -4.41
CA PHE A 12 -5.31 8.91 -4.64
C PHE A 12 -4.87 10.34 -4.87
N ASP A 13 -5.72 11.20 -5.46
CA ASP A 13 -5.46 12.64 -5.52
C ASP A 13 -5.25 13.21 -4.12
N HIS A 14 -6.06 12.75 -3.14
CA HIS A 14 -5.85 13.09 -1.75
C HIS A 14 -4.56 12.49 -1.16
N CYS A 15 -4.09 11.34 -1.63
CA CYS A 15 -2.84 10.74 -1.16
C CYS A 15 -1.58 11.50 -1.60
N ILE A 16 -1.58 12.23 -2.72
CA ILE A 16 -0.41 12.95 -3.24
C ILE A 16 0.04 14.05 -2.26
N GLY A 17 1.34 14.11 -1.97
CA GLY A 17 1.94 15.10 -1.07
C GLY A 17 2.77 14.46 0.04
N THR A 18 3.18 15.27 1.02
CA THR A 18 4.00 14.85 2.15
C THR A 18 3.14 14.59 3.37
N TRP A 19 3.49 13.55 4.11
CA TRP A 19 2.75 13.05 5.26
C TRP A 19 3.71 12.69 6.38
N GLU A 20 3.21 12.82 7.60
CA GLU A 20 3.85 12.36 8.82
C GLU A 20 2.95 11.37 9.54
N THR A 21 3.56 10.36 10.14
CA THR A 21 2.84 9.39 10.96
C THR A 21 3.71 8.90 12.10
N GLU A 22 3.06 8.61 13.22
CA GLU A 22 3.59 7.66 14.18
C GLU A 22 2.88 6.33 13.94
N ARG A 23 3.65 5.24 13.84
CA ARG A 23 3.13 3.89 13.73
C ARG A 23 3.47 3.12 14.99
N THR A 24 2.55 2.26 15.41
CA THR A 24 2.77 1.30 16.49
C THR A 24 2.60 -0.09 15.91
N TYR A 25 3.54 -0.99 16.21
CA TYR A 25 3.50 -2.39 15.82
C TYR A 25 3.47 -3.25 17.08
N HIS A 26 2.48 -4.13 17.16
CA HIS A 26 2.32 -5.11 18.22
C HIS A 26 2.78 -6.46 17.69
N GLU A 27 3.98 -6.88 18.08
CA GLU A 27 4.52 -8.20 17.78
C GLU A 27 3.94 -9.21 18.78
N LEU A 28 3.04 -10.08 18.31
CA LEU A 28 2.27 -10.98 19.17
C LEU A 28 3.09 -12.17 19.67
N THR A 29 4.12 -12.57 18.91
CA THR A 29 4.98 -13.70 19.26
C THR A 29 5.98 -13.34 20.36
N SER A 30 6.56 -12.14 20.30
CA SER A 30 7.52 -11.62 21.29
C SER A 30 6.87 -10.76 22.38
N GLN A 31 5.59 -10.40 22.22
CA GLN A 31 4.85 -9.47 23.08
C GLN A 31 5.51 -8.09 23.20
N VAL A 32 6.21 -7.68 22.15
CA VAL A 32 6.85 -6.36 22.06
C VAL A 32 5.94 -5.40 21.34
N VAL A 33 5.93 -4.16 21.82
CA VAL A 33 5.31 -3.04 21.11
C VAL A 33 6.43 -2.12 20.67
N GLU A 34 6.56 -1.91 19.36
CA GLU A 34 7.51 -0.97 18.77
C GLU A 34 6.74 0.27 18.27
N ARG A 35 7.35 1.44 18.42
CA ARG A 35 6.88 2.69 17.81
C ARG A 35 7.88 3.22 16.81
N SER A 36 7.38 3.81 15.74
CA SER A 36 8.21 4.49 14.76
C SER A 36 7.59 5.80 14.32
N LYS A 37 8.44 6.78 13.97
CA LYS A 37 8.04 8.00 13.28
C LYS A 37 8.45 7.89 11.83
N THR A 38 7.52 8.15 10.92
CA THR A 38 7.77 8.10 9.49
C THR A 38 7.32 9.40 8.83
N SER A 39 8.21 10.01 8.06
CA SER A 39 7.86 11.03 7.07
C SER A 39 7.91 10.40 5.69
N PHE A 40 6.93 10.68 4.84
CA PHE A 40 6.91 10.13 3.49
C PHE A 40 6.25 11.07 2.49
N THR A 41 6.68 10.98 1.23
CA THR A 41 6.16 11.81 0.14
C THR A 41 5.68 10.95 -1.02
N ILE A 42 4.47 11.23 -1.50
CA ILE A 42 3.84 10.54 -2.62
C ILE A 42 3.77 11.49 -3.82
N ARG A 43 4.27 11.04 -4.97
CA ARG A 43 4.21 11.76 -6.25
C ARG A 43 3.67 10.86 -7.35
N THR A 44 3.07 11.41 -8.39
CA THR A 44 2.61 10.64 -9.56
C THR A 44 3.78 10.16 -10.41
N LEU A 45 3.67 8.96 -10.99
CA LEU A 45 4.63 8.46 -11.97
C LEU A 45 4.39 9.04 -13.36
N THR A 46 5.48 9.28 -14.08
CA THR A 46 5.44 9.53 -15.52
C THR A 46 5.21 8.22 -16.28
N PRO A 47 4.70 8.27 -17.53
CA PRO A 47 4.46 7.05 -18.32
C PRO A 47 5.67 6.12 -18.44
N PRO A 48 6.92 6.59 -18.69
CA PRO A 48 8.08 5.70 -18.73
C PRO A 48 8.32 4.91 -17.44
N PHE A 49 8.04 5.50 -16.27
CA PHE A 49 8.15 4.77 -15.00
C PHE A 49 7.02 3.77 -14.81
N LYS A 50 5.80 4.06 -15.30
CA LYS A 50 4.70 3.08 -15.29
C LYS A 50 5.04 1.88 -16.19
N GLU A 51 5.62 2.12 -17.37
CA GLU A 51 6.07 1.06 -18.30
C GLU A 51 7.12 0.18 -17.63
N LYS A 52 8.08 0.80 -16.93
CA LYS A 52 9.09 0.08 -16.18
C LYS A 52 8.49 -0.80 -15.07
N VAL A 53 7.53 -0.28 -14.28
CA VAL A 53 6.86 -1.08 -13.25
C VAL A 53 6.13 -2.29 -13.85
N LEU A 54 5.45 -2.11 -14.99
CA LEU A 54 4.82 -3.22 -15.71
C LEU A 54 5.84 -4.26 -16.15
N GLN A 55 6.94 -3.82 -16.79
CA GLN A 55 8.00 -4.69 -17.28
C GLN A 55 8.66 -5.48 -16.15
N ASP A 56 9.04 -4.81 -15.06
CA ASP A 56 9.70 -5.45 -13.91
C ASP A 56 8.78 -6.51 -13.26
N ASN A 57 7.45 -6.33 -13.35
CA ASN A 57 6.45 -7.28 -12.86
C ASN A 57 5.96 -8.29 -13.91
N ASN A 58 6.57 -8.34 -15.10
CA ASN A 58 6.20 -9.22 -16.22
C ASN A 58 4.75 -9.03 -16.74
N TYR A 59 4.21 -7.81 -16.66
CA TYR A 59 2.93 -7.46 -17.27
C TYR A 59 3.11 -7.01 -18.72
N PRO A 60 2.14 -7.31 -19.61
CA PRO A 60 2.17 -6.78 -20.96
C PRO A 60 2.02 -5.25 -20.95
N PRO A 61 2.55 -4.55 -21.97
CA PRO A 61 2.30 -3.13 -22.16
C PRO A 61 0.80 -2.82 -22.17
N GLN A 62 0.42 -1.73 -21.52
CA GLN A 62 -0.98 -1.30 -21.41
C GLN A 62 -1.26 -0.19 -22.43
N PRO A 63 -2.30 -0.29 -23.28
CA PRO A 63 -2.60 0.73 -24.30
C PRO A 63 -2.89 2.10 -23.69
N GLU A 64 -3.57 2.14 -22.54
CA GLU A 64 -4.02 3.35 -21.84
C GLU A 64 -3.18 3.66 -20.61
N ILE A 65 -1.85 3.61 -20.75
CA ILE A 65 -0.91 3.80 -19.64
C ILE A 65 -1.04 5.14 -18.89
N ASN A 66 -1.54 6.16 -19.59
CA ASN A 66 -1.79 7.47 -18.98
C ASN A 66 -2.94 7.42 -17.96
N GLY A 67 -3.93 6.56 -18.19
CA GLY A 67 -5.08 6.36 -17.28
C GLY A 67 -4.74 5.59 -16.01
N LEU A 68 -3.67 4.78 -16.02
CA LEU A 68 -3.28 3.99 -14.86
C LEU A 68 -2.80 4.87 -13.70
N LEU A 69 -3.20 4.52 -12.49
CA LEU A 69 -2.77 5.19 -11.26
C LEU A 69 -1.41 4.64 -10.82
N GLY A 70 -0.37 5.47 -10.93
CA GLY A 70 1.00 5.11 -10.55
C GLY A 70 1.65 6.15 -9.68
N PHE A 71 2.38 5.71 -8.66
CA PHE A 71 2.98 6.59 -7.66
C PHE A 71 4.43 6.24 -7.34
N HIS A 72 5.23 7.27 -7.08
CA HIS A 72 6.51 7.18 -6.43
C HIS A 72 6.32 7.52 -4.95
N LEU A 73 6.87 6.69 -4.07
CA LEU A 73 6.86 6.88 -2.63
C LEU A 73 8.31 6.93 -2.14
N ASP A 74 8.68 8.02 -1.47
CA ASP A 74 9.87 8.09 -0.61
C ASP A 74 9.43 8.07 0.85
N PHE A 75 10.16 7.38 1.71
CA PHE A 75 9.93 7.47 3.15
C PHE A 75 11.23 7.38 3.96
N ASP A 76 11.19 8.03 5.11
CA ASP A 76 12.21 8.01 6.14
C ASP A 76 11.54 7.62 7.45
N THR A 77 12.00 6.52 8.06
CA THR A 77 11.47 5.99 9.32
C THR A 77 12.55 5.96 10.38
N VAL A 78 12.21 6.41 11.59
CA VAL A 78 13.03 6.27 12.79
C VAL A 78 12.22 5.51 13.84
N SER A 79 12.70 4.35 14.26
CA SER A 79 12.12 3.58 15.37
C SER A 79 12.42 4.24 16.71
N GLU A 80 11.69 3.86 17.75
CA GLU A 80 11.95 4.30 19.13
C GLU A 80 13.32 3.84 19.66
N SER A 81 13.89 2.78 19.08
CA SER A 81 15.25 2.32 19.38
C SER A 81 16.35 3.19 18.75
N GLY A 82 15.97 4.14 17.89
CA GLY A 82 16.88 5.00 17.13
C GLY A 82 17.35 4.41 15.80
N ALA A 83 16.93 3.18 15.45
CA ALA A 83 17.20 2.63 14.13
C ALA A 83 16.47 3.45 13.05
N ALA A 84 17.20 3.81 11.99
CA ALA A 84 16.70 4.63 10.89
C ALA A 84 16.77 3.88 9.55
N VAL A 85 15.70 3.98 8.76
CA VAL A 85 15.58 3.37 7.43
C VAL A 85 14.99 4.39 6.47
N SER A 86 15.63 4.53 5.31
CA SER A 86 15.14 5.34 4.19
C SER A 86 15.01 4.46 2.95
N GLN A 87 13.88 4.54 2.26
CA GLN A 87 13.66 3.77 1.04
C GLN A 87 12.70 4.51 0.12
N SER A 88 12.80 4.18 -1.17
CA SER A 88 11.83 4.61 -2.17
C SER A 88 11.39 3.44 -3.06
N LEU A 89 10.18 3.55 -3.60
CA LEU A 89 9.63 2.58 -4.53
C LEU A 89 8.62 3.21 -5.49
N ASN A 90 8.45 2.56 -6.64
CA ASN A 90 7.41 2.88 -7.60
C ASN A 90 6.30 1.83 -7.51
N MET A 91 5.05 2.28 -7.64
CA MET A 91 3.89 1.41 -7.58
C MET A 91 2.86 1.76 -8.64
N LEU A 92 2.07 0.77 -9.07
CA LEU A 92 1.06 0.89 -10.11
C LEU A 92 -0.18 0.07 -9.75
N PHE A 93 -1.36 0.63 -9.96
CA PHE A 93 -2.65 -0.04 -9.76
C PHE A 93 -3.30 -0.37 -11.10
N LEU A 94 -3.72 -1.61 -11.28
CA LEU A 94 -4.40 -2.13 -12.47
C LEU A 94 -5.77 -2.68 -12.06
N PRO A 95 -6.85 -1.89 -12.14
CA PRO A 95 -8.20 -2.38 -11.92
C PRO A 95 -8.63 -3.40 -12.99
N VAL A 96 -9.43 -4.40 -12.61
CA VAL A 96 -9.90 -5.46 -13.51
C VAL A 96 -11.36 -5.28 -13.91
N ASP A 97 -12.20 -4.72 -13.03
CA ASP A 97 -13.61 -4.40 -13.30
C ASP A 97 -13.95 -3.00 -12.78
N GLU A 98 -14.08 -2.04 -13.70
CA GLU A 98 -14.31 -0.63 -13.38
C GLU A 98 -15.78 -0.30 -13.07
N GLU A 99 -16.71 -1.20 -13.39
CA GLU A 99 -18.16 -1.02 -13.18
C GLU A 99 -18.65 -1.61 -11.85
N ALA A 100 -17.82 -2.43 -11.21
CA ALA A 100 -18.14 -3.03 -9.92
C ALA A 100 -18.34 -1.98 -8.80
N LEU A 101 -19.20 -2.31 -7.84
CA LEU A 101 -19.42 -1.49 -6.64
C LEU A 101 -18.17 -1.39 -5.76
N ILE A 102 -17.33 -2.42 -5.82
CA ILE A 102 -16.04 -2.53 -5.17
C ILE A 102 -15.03 -2.68 -6.30
N LEU A 103 -14.01 -1.84 -6.31
CA LEU A 103 -12.95 -1.91 -7.32
C LEU A 103 -11.88 -2.90 -6.87
N GLU A 104 -11.51 -3.84 -7.73
CA GLU A 104 -10.48 -4.83 -7.44
C GLU A 104 -9.46 -4.91 -8.57
N GLY A 105 -8.26 -5.38 -8.26
CA GLY A 105 -7.24 -5.65 -9.26
C GLY A 105 -5.86 -5.84 -8.67
N ASP A 106 -4.85 -5.61 -9.50
CA ASP A 106 -3.47 -5.85 -9.11
C ASP A 106 -2.75 -4.55 -8.70
N TYR A 107 -1.95 -4.67 -7.66
CA TYR A 107 -1.08 -3.65 -7.10
C TYR A 107 0.37 -4.08 -7.30
N LEU A 108 1.04 -3.44 -8.25
CA LEU A 108 2.42 -3.75 -8.64
C LEU A 108 3.37 -2.82 -7.91
N ARG A 109 4.52 -3.36 -7.49
CA ARG A 109 5.66 -2.58 -7.00
C ARG A 109 6.94 -3.01 -7.69
N ASP A 110 7.84 -2.08 -7.93
CA ASP A 110 9.18 -2.40 -8.45
C ASP A 110 10.08 -3.03 -7.37
N ARG A 111 9.84 -2.72 -6.09
CA ARG A 111 10.50 -3.31 -4.92
C ARG A 111 9.53 -3.49 -3.74
N ALA A 112 9.72 -4.54 -2.94
CA ALA A 112 8.99 -4.75 -1.69
C ALA A 112 9.84 -4.39 -0.46
N TYR A 113 9.20 -4.32 0.70
CA TYR A 113 9.87 -4.02 1.98
C TYR A 113 10.68 -5.21 2.49
N GLU A 114 10.12 -6.42 2.42
CA GLU A 114 10.75 -7.66 2.91
C GLU A 114 11.59 -8.37 1.84
N GLU A 115 11.37 -8.05 0.57
CA GLU A 115 11.98 -8.75 -0.56
C GLU A 115 12.42 -7.74 -1.62
N ASP A 116 13.71 -7.71 -1.95
CA ASP A 116 14.28 -6.82 -2.99
C ASP A 116 13.98 -7.36 -4.40
N ARG A 117 12.70 -7.59 -4.66
CA ARG A 117 12.17 -8.05 -5.94
C ARG A 117 10.82 -7.40 -6.25
N PRO A 118 10.43 -7.33 -7.54
CA PRO A 118 9.09 -6.94 -7.94
C PRO A 118 8.05 -7.84 -7.26
N ILE A 119 6.96 -7.23 -6.81
CA ILE A 119 5.92 -7.93 -6.09
C ILE A 119 4.54 -7.50 -6.60
N VAL A 120 3.72 -8.50 -6.86
CA VAL A 120 2.32 -8.35 -7.23
C VAL A 120 1.50 -8.64 -5.98
N ALA A 121 0.72 -7.65 -5.56
CA ALA A 121 -0.29 -7.80 -4.54
C ALA A 121 -1.68 -7.66 -5.17
N HIS A 122 -2.71 -8.14 -4.48
CA HIS A 122 -4.08 -7.87 -4.85
C HIS A 122 -4.60 -6.68 -4.07
N PHE A 123 -5.38 -5.79 -4.70
CA PHE A 123 -6.08 -4.71 -4.00
C PHE A 123 -7.59 -4.82 -4.14
N ARG A 124 -8.27 -4.30 -3.12
CA ARG A 124 -9.72 -4.09 -3.09
C ARG A 124 -9.99 -2.69 -2.54
N PHE A 125 -10.83 -1.92 -3.22
CA PHE A 125 -11.22 -0.58 -2.81
C PHE A 125 -12.73 -0.46 -2.65
N ASP A 126 -13.15 -0.03 -1.47
CA ASP A 126 -14.54 0.25 -1.16
C ASP A 126 -14.81 1.77 -1.21
N PRO A 127 -15.55 2.25 -2.23
CA PRO A 127 -15.85 3.67 -2.37
C PRO A 127 -16.77 4.25 -1.29
N SER A 128 -17.50 3.41 -0.55
CA SER A 128 -18.41 3.82 0.52
C SER A 128 -17.66 4.16 1.81
N SER A 129 -16.63 3.37 2.14
CA SER A 129 -15.79 3.56 3.32
C SER A 129 -14.51 4.36 3.03
N GLN A 130 -14.18 4.57 1.75
CA GLN A 130 -12.91 5.12 1.27
C GLN A 130 -11.71 4.33 1.80
N GLU A 131 -11.82 3.01 1.75
CA GLU A 131 -10.83 2.08 2.25
C GLU A 131 -10.20 1.31 1.09
N LEU A 132 -8.87 1.35 1.04
CA LEU A 132 -8.04 0.54 0.16
C LEU A 132 -7.41 -0.58 0.97
N LEU A 133 -7.74 -1.81 0.64
CA LEU A 133 -7.13 -3.01 1.19
C LEU A 133 -6.14 -3.59 0.19
N MET A 134 -4.93 -3.91 0.63
CA MET A 134 -3.88 -4.52 -0.19
C MET A 134 -3.40 -5.80 0.50
N THR A 135 -3.42 -6.91 -0.22
CA THR A 135 -2.98 -8.22 0.27
C THR A 135 -1.75 -8.68 -0.49
N THR A 136 -0.63 -8.81 0.23
CA THR A 136 0.65 -9.26 -0.32
C THR A 136 1.02 -10.63 0.26
N HIS A 137 1.34 -11.58 -0.61
CA HIS A 137 1.81 -12.91 -0.21
C HIS A 137 3.34 -12.97 -0.30
N TYR A 138 4.01 -12.74 0.83
CA TYR A 138 5.46 -12.94 0.97
C TYR A 138 5.78 -14.42 1.17
N THR A 139 7.06 -14.75 1.18
CA THR A 139 7.52 -16.13 1.35
C THR A 139 7.06 -16.73 2.69
N GLN A 140 7.14 -15.96 3.78
CA GLN A 140 6.85 -16.44 5.14
C GLN A 140 5.52 -15.94 5.70
N VAL A 141 5.01 -14.82 5.17
CA VAL A 141 3.85 -14.13 5.74
C VAL A 141 2.89 -13.68 4.66
N VAL A 142 1.62 -13.51 5.03
CA VAL A 142 0.65 -12.76 4.25
C VAL A 142 0.39 -11.45 4.97
N SER A 143 0.65 -10.34 4.28
CA SER A 143 0.48 -8.99 4.80
C SER A 143 -0.79 -8.38 4.22
N VAL A 144 -1.68 -7.92 5.10
CA VAL A 144 -2.93 -7.24 4.77
C VAL A 144 -2.82 -5.81 5.27
N ASP A 145 -2.77 -4.86 4.34
CA ASP A 145 -2.59 -3.44 4.61
C ASP A 145 -3.86 -2.68 4.20
N SER A 146 -4.52 -2.05 5.16
CA SER A 146 -5.68 -1.20 4.95
C SER A 146 -5.28 0.26 5.10
N ILE A 147 -5.63 1.09 4.13
CA ILE A 147 -5.57 2.55 4.21
C ILE A 147 -6.97 3.10 4.07
N ARG A 148 -7.44 3.81 5.09
CA ARG A 148 -8.75 4.47 5.08
C ARG A 148 -8.62 5.98 5.11
N MET A 149 -9.18 6.65 4.11
CA MET A 149 -9.20 8.10 4.05
C MET A 149 -10.30 8.66 4.95
N ILE A 150 -9.93 9.45 5.97
CA ILE A 150 -10.88 10.12 6.87
C ILE A 150 -11.20 11.52 6.37
N SER A 151 -10.19 12.22 5.84
CA SER A 151 -10.31 13.51 5.17
C SER A 151 -9.14 13.69 4.21
N PRO A 152 -9.15 14.71 3.31
CA PRO A 152 -8.03 14.96 2.40
C PRO A 152 -6.65 15.18 3.04
N ARG A 153 -6.58 15.31 4.38
CA ARG A 153 -5.35 15.52 5.15
C ARG A 153 -5.14 14.52 6.29
N LEU A 154 -6.03 13.54 6.44
CA LEU A 154 -5.98 12.55 7.52
C LEU A 154 -6.39 11.19 6.99
N ARG A 155 -5.52 10.20 7.15
CA ARG A 155 -5.81 8.80 6.83
C ARG A 155 -5.31 7.89 7.94
N LEU A 156 -5.99 6.75 8.08
CA LEU A 156 -5.60 5.69 8.99
C LEU A 156 -4.97 4.58 8.18
N ARG A 157 -3.95 3.93 8.75
CA ARG A 157 -3.35 2.73 8.17
C ARG A 157 -3.34 1.62 9.20
N GLN A 158 -3.73 0.42 8.79
CA GLN A 158 -3.66 -0.78 9.61
C GLN A 158 -2.94 -1.86 8.81
N ILE A 159 -1.98 -2.52 9.44
CA ILE A 159 -1.21 -3.59 8.81
C ILE A 159 -1.35 -4.84 9.66
N LEU A 160 -1.77 -5.94 9.06
CA LEU A 160 -1.88 -7.24 9.72
C LEU A 160 -1.00 -8.22 8.98
N ASN A 161 -0.02 -8.79 9.69
CA ASN A 161 0.81 -9.86 9.15
C ASN A 161 0.37 -11.18 9.76
N TYR A 162 0.13 -12.17 8.90
CA TYR A 162 -0.22 -13.52 9.29
C TYR A 162 0.86 -14.50 8.84
N HIS A 163 1.05 -15.59 9.57
CA HIS A 163 1.89 -16.69 9.10
C HIS A 163 1.31 -17.33 7.85
N ARG A 164 2.17 -17.56 6.85
CA ARG A 164 1.78 -18.31 5.66
C ARG A 164 1.82 -19.80 5.95
N LEU A 165 0.66 -20.46 5.95
CA LEU A 165 0.57 -21.91 6.11
C LEU A 165 0.75 -22.64 4.77
N PRO A 166 1.43 -23.81 4.74
CA PRO A 166 1.57 -24.63 3.52
C PRO A 166 0.23 -25.07 2.92
N ASP A 167 -0.77 -25.33 3.77
CA ASP A 167 -2.07 -25.89 3.38
C ASP A 167 -3.08 -24.81 2.91
N GLY A 168 -2.59 -23.60 2.63
CA GLY A 168 -3.31 -22.62 1.81
C GLY A 168 -4.24 -21.67 2.55
N ASP A 169 -4.39 -21.77 3.88
CA ASP A 169 -5.23 -20.86 4.67
C ASP A 169 -4.38 -19.91 5.53
N PRO A 170 -3.92 -18.77 4.98
CA PRO A 170 -2.89 -17.94 5.60
C PRO A 170 -3.40 -17.06 6.74
N TYR A 171 -4.72 -17.00 7.01
CA TYR A 171 -5.30 -15.99 7.93
C TYR A 171 -5.55 -16.51 9.35
N GLN A 172 -4.99 -17.65 9.71
CA GLN A 172 -5.30 -18.30 10.99
C GLN A 172 -4.44 -17.80 12.16
N GLN A 173 -3.21 -17.37 11.90
CA GLN A 173 -2.27 -16.96 12.94
C GLN A 173 -1.70 -15.57 12.66
N LEU A 174 -2.27 -14.57 13.32
CA LEU A 174 -1.77 -13.20 13.33
C LEU A 174 -0.46 -13.14 14.12
N ILE A 175 0.59 -12.56 13.52
CA ILE A 175 1.91 -12.41 14.15
C ILE A 175 2.21 -10.97 14.54
N MET A 176 1.70 -10.01 13.76
CA MET A 176 1.92 -8.59 14.01
C MET A 176 0.68 -7.80 13.63
N ALA A 177 0.32 -6.83 14.46
CA ALA A 177 -0.69 -5.83 14.17
C ALA A 177 -0.08 -4.42 14.26
N GLY A 178 -0.11 -3.70 13.15
CA GLY A 178 0.37 -2.33 13.01
C GLY A 178 -0.79 -1.34 12.87
N PHE A 179 -0.65 -0.16 13.47
CA PHE A 179 -1.59 0.95 13.30
C PHE A 179 -0.86 2.28 13.16
N GLY A 180 -1.33 3.14 12.27
CA GLY A 180 -0.79 4.47 12.02
C GLY A 180 -1.88 5.51 11.78
N VAL A 181 -1.64 6.71 12.31
CA VAL A 181 -2.44 7.91 12.02
C VAL A 181 -1.58 8.84 11.18
N GLU A 182 -1.91 8.96 9.91
CA GLU A 182 -1.08 9.68 8.94
C GLU A 182 -1.72 11.04 8.64
N GLN A 183 -0.97 12.11 8.89
CA GLN A 183 -1.38 13.50 8.73
C GLN A 183 -0.57 14.18 7.64
N LYS A 184 -1.25 14.94 6.80
CA LYS A 184 -0.61 15.65 5.68
C LYS A 184 0.09 16.91 6.18
N VAL A 185 1.33 17.12 5.76
CA VAL A 185 2.09 18.33 6.05
C VAL A 185 1.59 19.46 5.15
N ILE A 186 1.37 20.65 5.73
CA ILE A 186 0.84 21.85 5.04
C ILE A 186 1.99 22.78 4.68
#